data_AF-A0A6P6VJ43-F1
#
_entry.id   AF-A0A6P6VJ43-F1
#
_cell.length_a   1.000
_cell.length_b   1.000
_cell.length_c   1.000
_cell.angle_alpha   90.00
_cell.angle_beta   90.00
_cell.angle_gamma   90.00
#
_symmetry.space_group_name_H-M   'P 1'
#
loop_
_entity.id
_entity.type
_entity.pdbx_description
1 polymer ?
#
loop_
_entity_poly.entity_id
_entity_poly.type
_entity_poly.pdbx_seq_one_letter_code
_entity_poly.pdbx_strand_id
1 'polypeptide(L)'
;MAATAQTFNGNLKKALAGLRRINLEGLRWKVFDAKGQVLGRLASQISTVVQGKDKPTYTPNRDEGDMCIVINAKDVCVTGRKLTDKFYRWHTGYIGHLKERSLKDQMAKDPTEVIRKAVLRMLPRNKLRDAEHKNN
;
A
#
# COMPACT_ATOMS: atom_id res chain seq x y z
N MET A 1 -9.66 12.92 33.83
CA MET A 1 -8.48 12.06 33.53
C MET A 1 -8.20 12.17 32.04
N ALA A 2 -7.27 13.04 31.65
CA ALA A 2 -6.93 13.30 30.26
C ALA A 2 -5.89 12.27 29.77
N ALA A 3 -6.19 11.60 28.66
CA ALA A 3 -5.28 10.65 28.04
C ALA A 3 -4.09 11.40 27.43
N THR A 4 -2.89 11.11 27.93
CA THR A 4 -1.62 11.62 27.43
C THR A 4 -1.37 11.12 26.00
N ALA A 5 -1.40 12.03 25.02
CA ALA A 5 -1.01 11.73 23.65
C ALA A 5 0.48 11.35 23.61
N GLN A 6 0.77 10.09 23.29
CA GLN A 6 2.14 9.62 23.10
C GLN A 6 2.74 10.33 21.90
N THR A 7 3.74 11.19 22.13
CA THR A 7 4.49 11.88 21.09
C THR A 7 5.36 10.86 20.35
N PHE A 8 5.03 10.56 19.10
CA PHE A 8 5.79 9.64 18.27
C PHE A 8 7.12 10.28 17.86
N ASN A 9 8.21 9.94 18.56
CA ASN A 9 9.55 10.43 18.28
C ASN A 9 10.21 9.57 17.19
N GLY A 10 9.65 9.63 15.98
CA GLY A 10 10.21 9.03 14.76
C GLY A 10 10.97 10.06 13.95
N ASN A 11 12.07 9.67 13.29
CA ASN A 11 12.90 10.55 12.46
C ASN A 11 12.16 10.96 11.16
N LEU A 12 11.22 11.89 11.29
CA LEU A 12 10.37 12.44 10.22
C LEU A 12 11.19 13.13 9.12
N LYS A 13 12.42 13.58 9.41
CA LYS A 13 13.28 14.29 8.44
C LYS A 13 13.64 13.44 7.22
N LYS A 14 13.83 12.12 7.38
CA LYS A 14 14.19 11.23 6.27
C LYS A 14 12.99 10.86 5.40
N ALA A 15 11.80 10.74 5.99
CA ALA A 15 10.54 10.54 5.27
C ALA A 15 10.11 11.80 4.50
N LEU A 16 10.24 12.99 5.13
CA LEU A 16 9.96 14.29 4.52
C LEU A 16 10.94 14.66 3.40
N ALA A 17 12.18 14.17 3.42
CA ALA A 17 13.16 14.44 2.37
C ALA A 17 12.74 13.90 0.99
N GLY A 18 11.96 12.81 0.95
CA GLY A 18 11.41 12.26 -0.29
C GLY A 18 10.20 13.02 -0.84
N LEU A 19 9.50 13.79 0.01
CA LEU A 19 8.28 14.54 -0.31
C LEU A 19 8.55 15.93 -0.93
N ARG A 20 9.82 16.34 -1.07
CA ARG A 20 10.22 17.70 -1.50
C ARG A 20 9.82 18.08 -2.94
N ARG A 21 9.24 17.18 -3.74
CA ARG A 21 8.78 17.42 -5.11
C ARG A 21 7.27 17.29 -5.32
N ILE A 22 6.48 17.19 -4.25
CA ILE A 22 5.03 16.98 -4.37
C ILE A 22 4.33 18.32 -4.16
N ASN A 23 3.45 18.70 -5.09
CA ASN A 23 2.53 19.82 -4.89
C ASN A 23 1.58 19.44 -3.74
N LEU A 24 1.67 20.14 -2.61
CA LEU A 24 0.85 19.87 -1.41
C LEU A 24 -0.55 20.52 -1.48
N GLU A 25 -0.84 21.33 -2.50
CA GLU A 25 -2.13 22.02 -2.60
C GLU A 25 -3.25 21.05 -2.98
N GLY A 26 -4.19 20.84 -2.06
CA GLY A 26 -5.38 19.99 -2.27
C GLY A 26 -5.20 18.49 -1.99
N LEU A 27 -4.02 18.04 -1.55
CA LEU A 27 -3.77 16.64 -1.23
C LEU A 27 -4.39 16.27 0.14
N ARG A 28 -5.32 15.32 0.17
CA ARG A 28 -5.90 14.82 1.42
C ARG A 28 -5.14 13.60 1.90
N TRP A 29 -4.99 13.49 3.21
CA TRP A 29 -4.36 12.35 3.87
C TRP A 29 -5.46 11.47 4.43
N LYS A 30 -5.48 10.20 4.03
CA LYS A 30 -6.44 9.21 4.54
C LYS A 30 -5.71 8.10 5.28
N VAL A 31 -6.22 7.75 6.45
CA VAL A 31 -5.67 6.66 7.27
C VAL A 31 -6.60 5.46 7.17
N PHE A 32 -6.03 4.30 6.85
CA PHE A 32 -6.73 3.02 6.74
C PHE A 32 -6.22 2.05 7.81
N ASP A 33 -7.11 1.56 8.66
CA ASP A 33 -6.79 0.48 9.59
C ASP A 33 -6.99 -0.88 8.92
N ALA A 34 -5.92 -1.66 8.79
CA ALA A 34 -5.96 -2.98 8.18
C ALA A 34 -6.42 -4.09 9.14
N LYS A 35 -6.59 -3.79 10.44
CA LYS A 35 -6.94 -4.79 11.45
C LYS A 35 -8.29 -5.44 11.16
N GLY A 36 -8.30 -6.76 11.01
CA GLY A 36 -9.53 -7.52 10.74
C GLY A 36 -10.09 -7.35 9.33
N GLN A 37 -9.45 -6.54 8.48
CA GLN A 37 -9.91 -6.28 7.12
C GLN A 37 -9.44 -7.36 6.17
N VAL A 38 -10.30 -7.72 5.20
CA VAL A 38 -9.94 -8.67 4.16
C VAL A 38 -9.02 -8.01 3.15
N LEU A 39 -7.82 -8.58 2.95
CA LEU A 39 -6.75 -8.02 2.10
C LEU A 39 -7.25 -7.45 0.76
N GLY A 40 -8.08 -8.21 0.04
CA GLY A 40 -8.57 -7.81 -1.28
C GLY A 40 -9.55 -6.63 -1.24
N ARG A 41 -10.44 -6.58 -0.24
CA ARG A 41 -11.42 -5.48 -0.09
C ARG A 41 -10.70 -4.19 0.30
N LEU A 42 -9.78 -4.28 1.25
CA LEU A 42 -8.94 -3.17 1.68
C LEU A 42 -8.11 -2.62 0.50
N ALA A 43 -7.42 -3.50 -0.24
CA ALA A 43 -6.60 -3.08 -1.37
C ALA A 43 -7.42 -2.39 -2.47
N SER A 44 -8.66 -2.83 -2.71
CA SER A 44 -9.56 -2.21 -3.69
C SER A 44 -9.98 -0.80 -3.28
N GLN A 45 -10.25 -0.58 -1.99
CA GLN A 45 -10.61 0.75 -1.50
C GLN A 45 -9.41 1.71 -1.59
N ILE A 46 -8.23 1.22 -1.19
CA ILE A 46 -6.99 2.00 -1.27
C ILE A 46 -6.69 2.36 -2.73
N SER A 47 -6.83 1.43 -3.68
CA SER A 47 -6.52 1.71 -5.09
C SER A 47 -7.43 2.76 -5.71
N THR A 48 -8.71 2.84 -5.30
CA THR A 48 -9.63 3.90 -5.75
C THR A 48 -9.20 5.27 -5.26
N VAL A 49 -8.78 5.37 -3.99
CA VAL A 49 -8.33 6.63 -3.38
C VAL A 49 -6.98 7.09 -3.94
N VAL A 50 -6.04 6.16 -4.13
CA VAL A 50 -4.74 6.45 -4.74
C VAL A 50 -4.90 6.92 -6.18
N GLN A 51 -5.92 6.46 -6.92
CA GLN A 51 -6.23 6.96 -8.25
C GLN A 51 -7.03 8.27 -8.23
N GLY A 52 -7.51 8.74 -7.07
CA GLY A 52 -8.36 9.92 -6.95
C GLY A 52 -9.78 9.77 -7.52
N LYS A 53 -10.21 8.54 -7.81
CA LYS A 53 -11.54 8.23 -8.39
C LYS A 53 -12.72 8.54 -7.47
N ASP A 54 -12.44 8.78 -6.19
CA ASP A 54 -13.43 9.22 -5.22
C ASP A 54 -13.76 10.72 -5.32
N LYS A 55 -12.94 11.51 -6.04
CA LYS A 55 -13.16 12.93 -6.26
C LYS A 55 -13.91 13.17 -7.58
N PRO A 56 -14.86 14.11 -7.63
CA PRO A 56 -15.55 14.47 -8.88
C PRO A 56 -14.63 15.15 -9.90
N THR A 57 -13.44 15.61 -9.49
CA THR A 57 -12.43 16.21 -10.36
C THR A 57 -11.57 15.19 -11.10
N TYR A 58 -11.79 13.89 -10.87
CA TYR A 58 -10.97 12.82 -11.44
C TYR A 58 -10.81 12.96 -12.95
N THR A 59 -9.55 13.11 -13.37
CA THR A 59 -9.18 13.14 -14.78
C THR A 59 -8.13 12.05 -15.05
N PRO A 60 -8.37 11.10 -15.98
CA PRO A 60 -7.52 9.92 -16.15
C PRO A 60 -6.10 10.21 -16.66
N ASN A 61 -5.82 11.42 -17.14
CA ASN A 61 -4.50 11.83 -17.63
C ASN A 61 -3.64 12.53 -16.56
N ARG A 62 -4.19 12.82 -15.38
CA ARG A 62 -3.53 13.57 -14.32
C ARG A 62 -3.55 12.78 -13.01
N ASP A 63 -2.44 12.83 -12.28
CA ASP A 63 -2.37 12.29 -10.93
C ASP A 63 -2.96 13.30 -9.94
N GLU A 64 -4.17 13.00 -9.45
CA GLU A 64 -4.86 13.77 -8.41
C GLU A 64 -5.15 12.89 -7.17
N GLY A 65 -4.40 11.79 -7.05
CA GLY A 65 -4.53 10.82 -5.98
C GLY A 65 -4.30 11.40 -4.59
N ASP A 66 -5.03 10.87 -3.60
CA ASP A 66 -4.81 11.20 -2.20
C ASP A 66 -3.78 10.27 -1.56
N MET A 67 -3.08 10.78 -0.55
CA MET A 67 -2.08 10.00 0.17
C MET A 67 -2.77 9.07 1.17
N CYS A 68 -2.43 7.78 1.11
CA CYS A 68 -3.03 6.74 1.94
C CYS A 68 -2.02 6.15 2.91
N ILE A 69 -2.27 6.26 4.21
CA ILE A 69 -1.46 5.63 5.25
C ILE A 69 -2.20 4.40 5.76
N VAL A 70 -1.57 3.22 5.65
CA VAL A 70 -2.12 1.97 6.17
C VAL A 70 -1.44 1.62 7.49
N ILE A 71 -2.24 1.41 8.54
CA ILE A 71 -1.77 0.97 9.86
C ILE A 71 -2.16 -0.50 10.12
N ASN A 72 -1.48 -1.15 11.07
CA ASN A 72 -1.76 -2.53 11.50
C ASN A 72 -1.72 -3.60 10.39
N ALA A 73 -0.79 -3.48 9.44
CA ALA A 73 -0.65 -4.43 8.33
C ALA A 73 -0.44 -5.91 8.76
N LYS A 74 0.03 -6.14 9.99
CA LYS A 74 0.22 -7.48 10.58
C LYS A 74 -1.10 -8.23 10.79
N ASP A 75 -2.17 -7.50 11.09
CA ASP A 75 -3.47 -8.06 11.50
C ASP A 75 -4.45 -8.16 10.33
N VAL A 76 -3.94 -8.12 9.09
CA VAL A 76 -4.78 -8.24 7.89
C VAL A 76 -5.28 -9.67 7.72
N CYS A 77 -6.57 -9.81 7.43
CA CYS A 77 -7.20 -11.10 7.27
C CYS A 77 -7.17 -11.58 5.82
N VAL A 78 -6.98 -12.90 5.66
CA VAL A 78 -7.08 -13.58 4.37
C VAL A 78 -8.05 -14.74 4.54
N THR A 79 -9.02 -14.87 3.64
CA THR A 79 -10.07 -15.88 3.74
C THR A 79 -9.60 -17.25 3.22
N GLY A 80 -10.14 -18.32 3.82
CA GLY A 80 -9.89 -19.71 3.41
C GLY A 80 -8.45 -20.20 3.70
N ARG A 81 -7.96 -21.12 2.88
CA ARG A 81 -6.60 -21.73 3.00
C ARG A 81 -5.50 -20.96 2.27
N LYS A 82 -5.78 -19.71 1.86
CA LYS A 82 -4.85 -18.88 1.05
C LYS A 82 -3.54 -18.56 1.75
N LEU A 83 -3.48 -18.63 3.09
CA LEU A 83 -2.23 -18.42 3.84
C LEU A 83 -1.15 -19.43 3.44
N THR A 84 -1.53 -20.69 3.22
CA THR A 84 -0.61 -21.76 2.82
C THR A 84 -0.55 -21.92 1.31
N ASP A 85 -1.70 -21.78 0.63
CA ASP A 85 -1.82 -22.20 -0.77
C ASP A 85 -1.39 -21.11 -1.76
N LYS A 86 -1.32 -19.84 -1.31
CA LYS A 86 -0.91 -18.73 -2.18
C LYS A 86 0.60 -18.53 -2.10
N PHE A 87 1.25 -18.61 -3.26
CA PHE A 87 2.69 -18.36 -3.40
C PHE A 87 2.95 -17.07 -4.18
N TYR A 88 3.90 -16.28 -3.68
CA TYR A 88 4.56 -15.21 -4.42
C TYR A 88 5.71 -15.80 -5.22
N ARG A 89 5.63 -15.69 -6.54
CA ARG A 89 6.65 -16.16 -7.47
C ARG A 89 7.34 -14.99 -8.14
N TRP A 90 8.65 -15.07 -8.26
CA TRP A 90 9.45 -14.14 -9.07
C TRP A 90 10.68 -14.84 -9.62
N HIS A 91 11.22 -14.33 -10.72
CA HIS A 91 12.39 -14.87 -11.38
C HIS A 91 13.53 -13.86 -11.30
N THR A 92 14.76 -14.33 -11.11
CA THR A 92 15.94 -13.44 -11.02
C THR A 92 16.60 -13.17 -12.37
N GLY A 93 16.22 -13.89 -13.42
CA GLY A 93 16.75 -13.74 -14.78
C GLY A 93 17.69 -14.87 -15.21
N TYR A 94 18.32 -15.57 -14.26
CA TYR A 94 19.16 -16.74 -14.52
C TYR A 94 18.34 -18.02 -14.74
N ILE A 95 18.80 -18.90 -15.62
CA ILE A 95 18.14 -20.18 -15.93
C ILE A 95 17.97 -21.01 -14.64
N GLY A 96 16.77 -21.53 -14.40
CA GLY A 96 16.46 -22.36 -13.23
C GLY A 96 16.19 -21.61 -11.92
N HIS A 97 16.20 -20.27 -11.90
CA HIS A 97 16.07 -19.49 -10.66
C HIS A 97 14.66 -18.93 -10.44
N LEU A 98 13.66 -19.80 -10.44
CA LEU A 98 12.32 -19.46 -9.98
C LEU A 98 12.29 -19.45 -8.45
N LYS A 99 12.05 -18.29 -7.86
CA LYS A 99 11.91 -18.13 -6.41
C LYS A 99 10.44 -18.10 -6.05
N GLU A 100 10.06 -18.92 -5.08
CA GLU A 100 8.71 -18.96 -4.53
C GLU A 100 8.75 -18.68 -3.03
N ARG A 101 7.73 -18.01 -2.53
CA ARG A 101 7.52 -17.80 -1.10
C ARG A 101 6.04 -17.88 -0.78
N SER A 102 5.65 -18.63 0.24
CA SER A 102 4.25 -18.70 0.66
C SER A 102 3.76 -17.36 1.22
N LEU A 103 2.44 -17.14 1.21
CA LEU A 103 1.84 -15.95 1.81
C LEU A 103 2.12 -15.91 3.32
N LYS A 104 2.09 -17.06 3.99
CA LYS A 104 2.44 -17.19 5.41
C LYS A 104 3.86 -16.68 5.69
N ASP A 105 4.85 -17.12 4.92
CA ASP A 105 6.25 -16.68 5.10
C ASP A 105 6.42 -15.20 4.74
N GLN A 106 5.68 -14.73 3.74
CA GLN A 106 5.69 -13.32 3.37
C GLN A 106 5.09 -12.43 4.47
N MET A 107 4.00 -12.85 5.12
CA MET A 107 3.41 -12.13 6.24
C MET A 107 4.31 -12.13 7.48
N ALA A 108 5.04 -13.22 7.73
CA ALA A 108 6.01 -13.29 8.82
C ALA A 108 7.22 -12.38 8.57
N LYS A 109 7.69 -12.31 7.32
CA LYS A 109 8.85 -11.50 6.96
C LYS A 109 8.51 -10.01 6.86
N ASP A 110 7.61 -9.67 5.93
CA ASP A 110 7.27 -8.28 5.57
C ASP A 110 5.76 -8.20 5.24
N PRO A 111 4.88 -8.00 6.24
CA PRO A 111 3.44 -7.93 6.02
C PRO A 111 3.04 -6.68 5.20
N THR A 112 3.80 -5.60 5.29
CA THR A 112 3.59 -4.39 4.48
C THR A 112 3.72 -4.67 2.99
N GLU A 113 4.65 -5.54 2.58
CA GLU A 113 4.85 -5.92 1.18
C GLU A 113 3.65 -6.67 0.59
N VAL A 114 2.90 -7.41 1.42
CA VAL A 114 1.68 -8.12 1.00
C VAL A 114 0.63 -7.11 0.52
N ILE A 115 0.39 -6.06 1.31
CA ILE A 115 -0.57 -5.00 0.98
C ILE A 115 -0.04 -4.15 -0.18
N ARG A 116 1.24 -3.74 -0.13
CA ARG A 116 1.90 -2.95 -1.16
C ARG A 116 1.80 -3.61 -2.53
N LYS A 117 2.10 -4.91 -2.64
CA LYS A 117 1.97 -5.68 -3.89
C LYS A 117 0.52 -5.88 -4.31
N ALA A 118 -0.42 -6.02 -3.38
CA ALA A 118 -1.84 -6.15 -3.70
C ALA A 118 -2.37 -4.86 -4.34
N VAL A 119 -2.10 -3.71 -3.73
CA VAL A 119 -2.49 -2.39 -4.25
C VAL A 119 -1.82 -2.11 -5.59
N LEU A 120 -0.50 -2.33 -5.69
CA LEU A 120 0.25 -2.12 -6.94
C LEU A 120 -0.33 -2.91 -8.13
N ARG A 121 -0.79 -4.13 -7.87
CA ARG A 121 -1.42 -4.99 -8.89
C ARG A 121 -2.86 -4.59 -9.24
N MET A 122 -3.49 -3.72 -8.45
CA MET A 122 -4.83 -3.16 -8.72
C MET A 122 -4.79 -1.82 -9.45
N LEU A 123 -3.62 -1.16 -9.52
CA LEU A 123 -3.45 0.07 -10.28
C LEU A 123 -3.35 -0.21 -11.79
N PRO A 124 -3.83 0.71 -12.65
CA PRO A 124 -3.71 0.57 -14.10
C PRO A 124 -2.24 0.47 -14.54
N ARG A 125 -1.95 -0.37 -15.53
CA ARG A 125 -0.58 -0.55 -16.04
C ARG A 125 -0.21 0.57 -17.01
N ASN A 126 0.14 1.73 -16.46
CA ASN A 126 0.62 2.90 -17.21
C ASN A 126 1.90 3.45 -16.56
N LYS A 127 2.47 4.53 -17.12
CA LYS A 127 3.65 5.21 -16.55
C LYS A 127 3.34 5.98 -15.25
N LEU A 128 2.07 6.32 -15.02
CA LEU A 128 1.61 7.01 -13.80
C LEU A 128 1.60 6.08 -12.59
N ARG A 129 1.44 4.77 -12.79
CA ARG A 129 1.40 3.75 -11.74
C ARG A 129 2.57 3.84 -10.75
N ASP A 130 3.78 4.06 -11.27
CA ASP A 130 4.97 4.12 -10.43
C ASP A 130 5.09 5.45 -9.67
N ALA A 131 4.37 6.50 -10.12
CA ALA A 131 4.24 7.76 -9.41
C ALA A 131 3.15 7.67 -8.33
N GLU A 132 1.96 7.17 -8.68
CA GLU A 132 0.85 6.90 -7.75
C GLU A 132 1.28 5.98 -6.60
N HIS A 133 2.11 4.97 -6.90
CA HIS A 133 2.64 4.04 -5.90
C HIS A 133 3.75 4.63 -5.02
N LYS A 134 4.28 5.82 -5.31
CA LYS A 134 5.20 6.51 -4.40
C LYS A 134 4.46 7.34 -3.35
N ASN A 135 3.16 7.60 -3.56
CA ASN A 135 2.30 8.36 -2.66
C ASN A 135 1.72 7.48 -1.53
N ASN A 136 2.35 6.34 -1.20
CA ASN A 136 1.89 5.38 -0.18
C ASN A 136 3.01 4.85 0.73
#